data_AF-A0A381SPT2-F1
#
_entry.id   AF-A0A381SPT2-F1
#
_cell.length_a   1.000
_cell.length_b   1.000
_cell.length_c   1.000
_cell.angle_alpha   90.00
_cell.angle_beta   90.00
_cell.angle_gamma   90.00
#
_symmetry.space_group_name_H-M   'P 1'
#
loop_
_entity.id
_entity.type
_entity.pdbx_description
1 polymer ?
#
loop_
_entity_poly.entity_id
_entity_poly.type
_entity_poly.pdbx_seq_one_letter_code
_entity_poly.pdbx_strand_id
1 'polypeptide(L)'
;MTKFFSAVRILFALSAVALVATGCVTAKPTELEAGTATAAAAAPSSDSTSTSDSTTTAAADDSSRATLAAAIDALMSDSDGQPSLINRYIVQAGDHLWGISSQQQVYGDPYQWPLLFKRNRGEIEDADLIYPGQVLHIDRDANEHQIQQAIDHAKTRGAWSLGVTETSDLEYLAKAQSSQVIHQEVEQVVARAGDDLGRARLAGAVWRMVDLSTGGSAVSLDELLRVAGQKLQTGDLDEAMRIALRVSEASILGIEQAQSQSRARPSYN
;
A
#
# COMPACT_ATOMS: atom_id res chain seq x y z
N MET A 1 53.90 -13.67 -7.94
CA MET A 1 53.67 -13.24 -6.55
C MET A 1 53.65 -11.72 -6.50
N THR A 2 52.49 -11.11 -6.68
CA THR A 2 52.29 -9.66 -6.59
C THR A 2 51.27 -9.41 -5.49
N LYS A 3 51.72 -8.70 -4.45
CA LYS A 3 51.00 -8.46 -3.20
C LYS A 3 50.01 -7.32 -3.39
N PHE A 4 48.82 -7.52 -2.84
CA PHE A 4 47.81 -6.52 -2.47
C PHE A 4 48.45 -5.36 -1.69
N PHE A 5 47.96 -4.12 -1.89
CA PHE A 5 47.56 -3.25 -0.78
C PHE A 5 46.61 -2.14 -1.26
N SER A 6 45.54 -2.01 -0.49
CA SER A 6 44.45 -1.04 -0.52
C SER A 6 44.91 0.37 -0.13
N ALA A 7 44.26 1.42 -0.67
CA ALA A 7 43.94 2.64 0.09
C ALA A 7 43.01 3.57 -0.71
N VAL A 8 41.72 3.41 -0.45
CA VAL A 8 40.68 4.43 -0.58
C VAL A 8 41.11 5.69 0.18
N ARG A 9 41.04 6.86 -0.47
CA ARG A 9 41.13 8.17 0.19
C ARG A 9 39.96 9.05 -0.22
N ILE A 10 38.90 8.92 0.56
CA ILE A 10 37.76 9.84 0.65
C ILE A 10 38.27 11.14 1.28
N LEU A 11 38.11 12.27 0.59
CA LEU A 11 38.31 13.61 1.14
C LEU A 11 37.04 14.42 0.87
N PHE A 12 36.15 14.44 1.86
CA PHE A 12 35.02 15.36 1.94
C PHE A 12 35.39 16.45 2.95
N ALA A 13 35.36 17.73 2.54
CA ALA A 13 35.33 18.84 3.48
C ALA A 13 34.84 20.15 2.83
N LEU A 14 33.68 20.58 3.32
CA LEU A 14 33.31 21.97 3.66
C LEU A 14 33.20 23.00 2.54
N SER A 15 31.97 23.19 2.05
CA SER A 15 31.54 24.48 1.49
C SER A 15 30.31 24.96 2.25
N ALA A 16 30.52 25.93 3.14
CA ALA A 16 29.46 26.61 3.88
C ALA A 16 28.81 27.66 2.97
N VAL A 17 27.50 27.53 2.73
CA VAL A 17 26.70 28.55 2.05
C VAL A 17 25.94 29.33 3.11
N ALA A 18 26.31 30.61 3.26
CA ALA A 18 25.59 31.58 4.08
C ALA A 18 24.34 32.06 3.31
N LEU A 19 23.17 31.86 3.90
CA LEU A 19 21.89 32.32 3.36
C LEU A 19 21.59 33.72 3.91
N VAL A 20 21.58 34.72 3.03
CA VAL A 20 21.01 36.05 3.30
C VAL A 20 19.65 36.10 2.62
N ALA A 21 18.60 36.32 3.40
CA ALA A 21 17.31 36.77 2.88
C ALA A 21 16.65 37.71 3.88
N THR A 22 16.64 38.99 3.49
CA THR A 22 15.95 40.11 4.11
C THR A 22 14.53 40.17 3.56
N GLY A 23 13.55 40.58 4.37
CA GLY A 23 12.38 41.30 3.87
C GLY A 23 11.02 40.83 4.37
N CYS A 24 10.44 41.62 5.28
CA CYS A 24 9.01 41.64 5.64
C CYS A 24 8.17 42.19 4.48
N VAL A 25 6.95 41.67 4.26
CA VAL A 25 5.79 42.53 3.96
C VAL A 25 4.46 41.84 4.30
N THR A 26 3.66 42.56 5.06
CA THR A 26 2.28 42.28 5.47
C THR A 26 1.31 42.53 4.33
N ALA A 27 0.40 41.61 4.02
CA ALA A 27 -0.86 41.94 3.35
C ALA A 27 -1.97 40.94 3.69
N LYS A 28 -2.99 41.46 4.37
CA LYS A 28 -4.32 40.89 4.57
C LYS A 28 -5.18 41.24 3.34
N PRO A 29 -6.08 40.35 2.89
CA PRO A 29 -7.32 40.80 2.28
C PRO A 29 -8.54 40.38 3.11
N THR A 30 -9.34 41.39 3.40
CA THR A 30 -10.73 41.33 3.86
C THR A 30 -11.63 41.03 2.65
N GLU A 31 -12.48 40.03 2.82
CA GLU A 31 -13.92 39.94 2.48
C GLU A 31 -14.51 40.46 1.16
N LEU A 32 -15.50 39.67 0.70
CA LEU A 32 -16.67 39.99 -0.15
C LEU A 32 -16.48 39.98 -1.67
N GLU A 33 -17.06 38.95 -2.30
CA GLU A 33 -18.26 39.02 -3.17
C GLU A 33 -18.69 37.54 -3.38
N ALA A 34 -19.76 37.04 -2.74
CA ALA A 34 -21.14 37.10 -3.23
C ALA A 34 -21.30 36.58 -4.67
N GLY A 35 -21.61 35.29 -4.80
CA GLY A 35 -21.90 34.63 -6.08
C GLY A 35 -22.83 33.42 -5.91
N THR A 36 -24.11 33.72 -5.73
CA THR A 36 -25.30 32.94 -6.11
C THR A 36 -25.19 31.40 -6.10
N ALA A 37 -25.53 30.80 -4.96
CA ALA A 37 -25.92 29.40 -4.88
C ALA A 37 -27.33 29.22 -5.48
N THR A 38 -27.41 28.69 -6.70
CA THR A 38 -28.64 28.08 -7.24
C THR A 38 -28.64 26.61 -6.86
N ALA A 39 -29.50 26.30 -5.90
CA ALA A 39 -29.95 24.94 -5.63
C ALA A 39 -30.82 24.45 -6.80
N ALA A 40 -30.46 23.30 -7.39
CA ALA A 40 -31.31 22.49 -8.24
C ALA A 40 -31.06 21.03 -7.81
N ALA A 41 -31.90 20.46 -6.95
CA ALA A 41 -33.20 19.86 -7.24
C ALA A 41 -33.05 18.46 -7.87
N ALA A 42 -33.26 17.48 -6.98
CA ALA A 42 -33.86 16.15 -7.15
C ALA A 42 -34.09 15.61 -8.58
N ALA A 43 -33.52 14.42 -8.79
CA ALA A 43 -33.93 13.49 -9.84
C ALA A 43 -35.43 13.15 -9.72
N PRO A 44 -36.22 13.20 -10.81
CA PRO A 44 -37.57 12.63 -10.83
C PRO A 44 -37.52 11.13 -11.15
N SER A 45 -38.07 10.34 -10.24
CA SER A 45 -38.52 8.97 -10.49
C SER A 45 -39.61 8.96 -11.56
N SER A 46 -39.49 8.10 -12.56
CA SER A 46 -40.60 7.76 -13.45
C SER A 46 -40.85 6.26 -13.37
N ASP A 47 -41.97 5.95 -12.74
CA ASP A 47 -42.65 4.67 -12.71
C ASP A 47 -43.48 4.54 -14.00
N SER A 48 -43.44 3.38 -14.66
CA SER A 48 -44.39 3.03 -15.74
C SER A 48 -44.42 1.53 -15.97
N THR A 49 -45.44 0.93 -15.37
CA THR A 49 -46.08 -0.34 -15.71
C THR A 49 -46.52 -0.39 -17.19
N SER A 50 -46.28 -1.52 -17.86
CA SER A 50 -47.24 -2.04 -18.84
C SER A 50 -47.10 -3.55 -19.05
N THR A 51 -48.18 -4.21 -18.66
CA THR A 51 -48.68 -5.53 -19.00
C THR A 51 -48.79 -5.75 -20.52
N SER A 52 -48.43 -6.94 -21.01
CA SER A 52 -49.23 -7.68 -21.99
C SER A 52 -48.92 -9.18 -22.00
N ASP A 53 -50.03 -9.89 -21.95
CA ASP A 53 -50.32 -11.32 -21.89
C ASP A 53 -50.14 -12.04 -23.24
N SER A 54 -49.80 -13.35 -23.23
CA SER A 54 -50.53 -14.42 -23.94
C SER A 54 -49.77 -15.76 -23.99
N THR A 55 -50.18 -16.65 -23.08
CA THR A 55 -50.53 -18.08 -23.23
C THR A 55 -50.15 -18.84 -24.52
N THR A 56 -49.50 -20.01 -24.36
CA THR A 56 -49.91 -21.27 -25.02
C THR A 56 -49.53 -22.50 -24.18
N THR A 57 -50.57 -23.31 -23.97
CA THR A 57 -50.72 -24.61 -23.31
C THR A 57 -49.75 -25.71 -23.75
N ALA A 58 -49.22 -26.49 -22.79
CA ALA A 58 -49.09 -27.94 -22.92
C ALA A 58 -48.90 -28.57 -21.52
N ALA A 59 -49.87 -29.39 -21.14
CA ALA A 59 -49.89 -30.18 -19.92
C ALA A 59 -48.89 -31.35 -20.00
N ALA A 60 -48.01 -31.47 -19.00
CA ALA A 60 -47.39 -32.73 -18.58
C ALA A 60 -46.66 -32.54 -17.23
N ASP A 61 -47.08 -33.37 -16.27
CA ASP A 61 -46.35 -33.85 -15.08
C ASP A 61 -45.86 -32.81 -14.04
N ASP A 62 -46.77 -32.51 -13.09
CA ASP A 62 -46.61 -31.50 -12.03
C ASP A 62 -45.61 -31.90 -10.92
N SER A 63 -45.37 -33.21 -10.70
CA SER A 63 -44.53 -33.68 -9.60
C SER A 63 -43.02 -33.66 -9.90
N SER A 64 -42.65 -33.75 -11.17
CA SER A 64 -41.24 -33.77 -11.63
C SER A 64 -40.70 -32.35 -11.89
N ARG A 65 -41.58 -31.39 -12.20
CA ARG A 65 -41.21 -29.99 -12.49
C ARG A 65 -41.02 -29.18 -11.20
N ALA A 66 -41.78 -29.49 -10.15
CA ALA A 66 -41.62 -28.88 -8.83
C ALA A 66 -40.31 -29.30 -8.14
N THR A 67 -39.89 -30.57 -8.31
CA THR A 67 -38.61 -31.06 -7.78
C THR A 67 -37.42 -30.54 -8.58
N LEU A 68 -37.54 -30.37 -9.90
CA LEU A 68 -36.49 -29.74 -10.72
C LEU A 68 -36.40 -28.23 -10.46
N ALA A 69 -37.52 -27.53 -10.30
CA ALA A 69 -37.53 -26.10 -9.95
C ALA A 69 -36.96 -25.86 -8.54
N ALA A 70 -37.31 -26.67 -7.55
CA ALA A 70 -36.74 -26.61 -6.21
C ALA A 70 -35.25 -27.01 -6.19
N ALA A 71 -34.82 -27.94 -7.05
CA ALA A 71 -33.41 -28.29 -7.20
C ALA A 71 -32.60 -27.16 -7.86
N ILE A 72 -33.15 -26.45 -8.86
CA ILE A 72 -32.49 -25.29 -9.47
C ILE A 72 -32.43 -24.11 -8.48
N ASP A 73 -33.48 -23.90 -7.69
CA ASP A 73 -33.54 -22.86 -6.64
C ASP A 73 -32.55 -23.14 -5.49
N ALA A 74 -32.38 -24.42 -5.12
CA ALA A 74 -31.37 -24.87 -4.16
C ALA A 74 -29.93 -24.76 -4.72
N LEU A 75 -29.72 -25.02 -6.02
CA LEU A 75 -28.40 -24.84 -6.67
C LEU A 75 -28.01 -23.38 -6.90
N MET A 76 -28.96 -22.44 -6.91
CA MET A 76 -28.71 -21.00 -7.05
C MET A 76 -28.63 -20.26 -5.71
N SER A 77 -28.98 -20.92 -4.59
CA SER A 77 -28.93 -20.36 -3.23
C SER A 77 -27.58 -20.54 -2.51
N ASP A 78 -26.65 -21.33 -3.06
CA ASP A 78 -25.32 -21.60 -2.46
C ASP A 78 -24.19 -20.72 -3.04
N SER A 79 -24.54 -19.68 -3.80
CA SER A 79 -23.60 -18.59 -4.07
C SER A 79 -23.89 -17.48 -3.08
N ASP A 80 -23.35 -17.61 -1.87
CA ASP A 80 -23.11 -16.46 -1.00
C ASP A 80 -22.62 -15.32 -1.89
N GLY A 81 -23.40 -14.24 -1.96
CA GLY A 81 -23.28 -13.14 -2.94
C GLY A 81 -22.02 -12.28 -2.78
N GLN A 82 -20.86 -12.93 -2.64
CA GLN A 82 -19.56 -12.29 -2.71
C GLN A 82 -19.28 -11.97 -4.17
N PRO A 83 -19.10 -10.68 -4.51
CA PRO A 83 -18.73 -10.29 -5.85
C PRO A 83 -17.39 -10.97 -6.18
N SER A 84 -17.38 -11.77 -7.25
CA SER A 84 -16.13 -12.32 -7.78
C SER A 84 -15.18 -11.16 -8.11
N LEU A 85 -14.04 -11.14 -7.42
CA LEU A 85 -13.04 -10.10 -7.59
C LEU A 85 -12.38 -10.25 -8.96
N ILE A 86 -12.30 -9.15 -9.70
CA ILE A 86 -11.64 -9.11 -10.99
C ILE A 86 -10.21 -8.57 -10.84
N ASN A 87 -9.30 -9.08 -11.67
CA ASN A 87 -7.92 -8.59 -11.77
C ASN A 87 -7.70 -7.66 -12.96
N ARG A 88 -8.69 -7.59 -13.86
CA ARG A 88 -8.64 -6.85 -15.10
C ARG A 88 -10.00 -6.22 -15.38
N TYR A 89 -10.02 -4.96 -15.77
CA TYR A 89 -11.21 -4.23 -16.13
C TYR A 89 -11.09 -3.68 -17.55
N ILE A 90 -12.17 -3.75 -18.33
CA ILE A 90 -12.22 -3.14 -19.67
C ILE A 90 -13.03 -1.87 -19.54
N VAL A 91 -12.40 -0.73 -19.82
CA VAL A 91 -13.02 0.59 -19.70
C VAL A 91 -14.21 0.71 -20.66
N GLN A 92 -15.34 1.16 -20.14
CA GLN A 92 -16.55 1.43 -20.91
C GLN A 92 -16.69 2.94 -21.19
N ALA A 93 -17.59 3.29 -22.11
CA ALA A 93 -17.85 4.69 -22.44
C ALA A 93 -18.45 5.44 -21.24
N GLY A 94 -17.81 6.54 -20.83
CA GLY A 94 -18.22 7.35 -19.67
C GLY A 94 -17.57 6.94 -18.35
N ASP A 95 -16.75 5.90 -18.35
CA ASP A 95 -15.99 5.51 -17.17
C ASP A 95 -14.88 6.51 -16.84
N HIS A 96 -14.53 6.54 -15.56
CA HIS A 96 -13.44 7.32 -15.00
C HIS A 96 -12.84 6.54 -13.83
N LEU A 97 -11.56 6.78 -13.50
CA LEU A 97 -10.82 5.93 -12.54
C LEU A 97 -11.47 5.86 -11.16
N TRP A 98 -12.10 6.95 -10.70
CA TRP A 98 -12.82 7.01 -9.42
C TRP A 98 -14.06 6.13 -9.42
N GLY A 99 -14.88 6.20 -10.47
CA GLY A 99 -16.04 5.34 -10.66
C GLY A 99 -15.66 3.85 -10.74
N ILE A 100 -14.62 3.52 -11.51
CA ILE A 100 -14.13 2.15 -11.61
C ILE A 100 -13.65 1.62 -10.24
N SER A 101 -12.91 2.43 -9.49
CA SER A 101 -12.36 2.03 -8.19
C SER A 101 -13.43 1.82 -7.13
N SER A 102 -14.54 2.56 -7.21
CA SER A 102 -15.69 2.41 -6.30
C SER A 102 -16.43 1.07 -6.44
N GLN A 103 -16.25 0.36 -7.56
CA GLN A 103 -16.90 -0.93 -7.77
C GLN A 103 -16.35 -1.96 -6.78
N GLN A 104 -17.25 -2.71 -6.12
CA GLN A 104 -16.88 -3.75 -5.16
C GLN A 104 -16.01 -4.86 -5.76
N GLN A 105 -16.18 -5.11 -7.07
CA GLN A 105 -15.36 -6.08 -7.81
C GLN A 105 -13.91 -5.59 -8.00
N VAL A 106 -13.65 -4.28 -7.91
CA VAL A 106 -12.34 -3.64 -8.10
C VAL A 106 -11.69 -3.37 -6.74
N TYR A 107 -12.01 -2.27 -6.06
CA TYR A 107 -11.53 -1.98 -4.71
C TYR A 107 -12.66 -1.75 -3.71
N GLY A 108 -13.86 -1.39 -4.18
CA GLY A 108 -14.96 -0.98 -3.31
C GLY A 108 -14.76 0.40 -2.66
N ASP A 109 -13.71 1.12 -3.05
CA ASP A 109 -13.36 2.43 -2.51
C ASP A 109 -12.98 3.38 -3.65
N PRO A 110 -13.78 4.45 -3.89
CA PRO A 110 -13.45 5.44 -4.91
C PRO A 110 -12.10 6.12 -4.67
N TYR A 111 -11.66 6.30 -3.42
CA TYR A 111 -10.42 7.01 -3.11
C TYR A 111 -9.15 6.21 -3.43
N GLN A 112 -9.28 4.95 -3.82
CA GLN A 112 -8.15 4.09 -4.22
C GLN A 112 -7.82 4.18 -5.71
N TRP A 113 -8.48 5.05 -6.47
CA TRP A 113 -8.17 5.28 -7.89
C TRP A 113 -6.69 5.58 -8.18
N PRO A 114 -5.89 6.23 -7.31
CA PRO A 114 -4.48 6.45 -7.59
C PRO A 114 -3.67 5.15 -7.64
N LEU A 115 -4.09 4.09 -6.94
CA LEU A 115 -3.46 2.77 -7.08
C LEU A 115 -3.69 2.19 -8.47
N LEU A 116 -4.92 2.33 -9.00
CA LEU A 116 -5.26 1.90 -10.36
C LEU A 116 -4.45 2.67 -11.39
N PHE A 117 -4.32 3.98 -11.22
CA PHE A 117 -3.49 4.84 -12.06
C PHE A 117 -2.01 4.43 -12.02
N LYS A 118 -1.43 4.30 -10.82
CA LYS A 118 -0.05 3.87 -10.60
C LYS A 118 0.24 2.54 -11.29
N ARG A 119 -0.67 1.57 -11.18
CA ARG A 119 -0.50 0.23 -11.78
C ARG A 119 -0.48 0.27 -13.30
N ASN A 120 -1.28 1.16 -13.90
CA ASN A 120 -1.46 1.26 -15.34
C ASN A 120 -0.75 2.48 -15.93
N ARG A 121 0.22 3.07 -15.22
CA ARG A 121 0.92 4.29 -15.66
C ARG A 121 1.62 4.09 -17.03
N GLY A 122 2.00 2.86 -17.38
CA GLY A 122 2.54 2.57 -18.71
C GLY A 122 1.54 2.76 -19.86
N GLU A 123 0.23 2.72 -19.58
CA GLU A 123 -0.85 2.86 -20.56
C GLU A 123 -1.67 4.15 -20.36
N ILE A 124 -1.66 4.73 -19.16
CA ILE A 124 -2.38 5.95 -18.81
C ILE A 124 -1.38 7.10 -18.59
N GLU A 125 -1.39 8.06 -19.51
CA GLU A 125 -0.58 9.28 -19.40
C GLU A 125 -1.16 10.27 -18.37
N ASP A 126 -2.48 10.42 -18.38
CA ASP A 126 -3.24 11.34 -17.52
C ASP A 126 -4.38 10.59 -16.82
N ALA A 127 -4.50 10.75 -15.51
CA ALA A 127 -5.49 10.07 -14.69
C ALA A 127 -6.94 10.43 -15.07
N ASP A 128 -7.15 11.63 -15.62
CA ASP A 128 -8.48 12.09 -16.04
C ASP A 128 -8.82 11.66 -17.48
N LEU A 129 -7.89 11.02 -18.20
CA LEU A 129 -8.03 10.63 -19.59
C LEU A 129 -7.86 9.12 -19.78
N ILE A 130 -8.99 8.41 -19.78
CA ILE A 130 -9.05 7.00 -20.14
C ILE A 130 -9.97 6.78 -21.35
N TYR A 131 -9.65 5.77 -22.17
CA TYR A 131 -10.38 5.50 -23.40
C TYR A 131 -11.20 4.21 -23.31
N PRO A 132 -12.40 4.16 -23.90
CA PRO A 132 -13.18 2.93 -23.99
C PRO A 132 -12.40 1.83 -24.71
N GLY A 133 -12.48 0.60 -24.17
CA GLY A 133 -11.75 -0.56 -24.67
C GLY A 133 -10.34 -0.71 -24.09
N GLN A 134 -9.83 0.28 -23.34
CA GLN A 134 -8.57 0.16 -22.61
C GLN A 134 -8.69 -0.90 -21.51
N VAL A 135 -7.59 -1.62 -21.25
CA VAL A 135 -7.57 -2.75 -20.33
C VAL A 135 -6.76 -2.41 -19.09
N LEU A 136 -7.44 -2.15 -17.98
CA LEU A 136 -6.81 -1.80 -16.72
C LEU A 136 -6.50 -3.03 -15.88
N HIS A 137 -5.30 -3.08 -15.33
CA HIS A 137 -4.85 -4.08 -14.37
C HIS A 137 -5.06 -3.57 -12.95
N ILE A 138 -5.65 -4.40 -12.09
CA ILE A 138 -5.98 -4.03 -10.72
C ILE A 138 -4.84 -4.52 -9.81
N ASP A 139 -4.29 -3.63 -8.98
CA ASP A 139 -3.19 -3.92 -8.05
C ASP A 139 -3.77 -4.31 -6.69
N ARG A 140 -3.74 -5.61 -6.36
CA ARG A 140 -4.23 -6.15 -5.09
C ARG A 140 -3.13 -6.33 -4.05
N ASP A 141 -1.88 -6.19 -4.47
CA ASP A 141 -0.71 -6.43 -3.62
C ASP A 141 -0.26 -5.14 -2.90
N ALA A 142 -1.05 -4.07 -3.01
CA ALA A 142 -0.78 -2.81 -2.33
C ALA A 142 -0.88 -2.98 -0.81
N ASN A 143 0.15 -2.54 -0.09
CA ASN A 143 0.16 -2.54 1.37
C ASN A 143 -0.65 -1.36 1.94
N GLU A 144 -0.97 -1.42 3.24
CA GLU A 144 -1.79 -0.43 3.93
C GLU A 144 -1.26 1.01 3.79
N HIS A 145 0.06 1.18 3.83
CA HIS A 145 0.69 2.48 3.62
C HIS A 145 0.51 3.03 2.20
N GLN A 146 0.64 2.17 1.18
CA GLN A 146 0.38 2.55 -0.22
C GLN A 146 -1.09 2.89 -0.44
N ILE A 147 -2.01 2.14 0.18
CA ILE A 147 -3.44 2.42 0.16
C ILE A 147 -3.70 3.79 0.79
N GLN A 148 -3.13 4.07 1.97
CA GLN A 148 -3.32 5.36 2.63
C GLN A 148 -2.74 6.53 1.82
N GLN A 149 -1.55 6.36 1.22
CA GLN A 149 -0.97 7.37 0.33
C GLN A 149 -1.87 7.67 -0.88
N ALA A 150 -2.49 6.64 -1.46
CA ALA A 150 -3.44 6.82 -2.55
C ALA A 150 -4.68 7.56 -2.08
N ILE A 151 -5.25 7.19 -0.93
CA ILE A 151 -6.41 7.87 -0.35
C ILE A 151 -6.09 9.34 -0.05
N ASP A 152 -4.94 9.63 0.54
CA ASP A 152 -4.51 10.98 0.85
C ASP A 152 -4.32 11.83 -0.41
N HIS A 153 -3.71 11.26 -1.45
CA HIS A 153 -3.60 11.90 -2.76
C HIS A 153 -4.97 12.21 -3.35
N ALA A 154 -5.86 11.22 -3.40
CA ALA A 154 -7.21 11.39 -3.93
C ALA A 154 -8.00 12.49 -3.20
N LYS A 155 -7.80 12.64 -1.88
CA LYS A 155 -8.42 13.69 -1.06
C LYS A 155 -7.79 15.07 -1.24
N THR A 156 -6.51 15.14 -1.60
CA THR A 156 -5.74 16.39 -1.67
C THR A 156 -5.51 16.92 -3.09
N ARG A 157 -5.74 16.10 -4.13
CA ARG A 157 -5.53 16.43 -5.54
C ARG A 157 -6.24 17.70 -6.00
N GLY A 158 -7.48 17.91 -5.54
CA GLY A 158 -8.34 19.00 -6.01
C GLY A 158 -9.37 18.55 -7.04
N ALA A 159 -9.87 19.48 -7.85
CA ALA A 159 -10.90 19.23 -8.85
C ALA A 159 -10.34 18.51 -10.09
N TRP A 160 -11.18 17.73 -10.76
CA TRP A 160 -10.84 17.02 -12.00
C TRP A 160 -10.77 18.02 -13.15
N SER A 161 -9.69 18.00 -13.93
CA SER A 161 -9.42 18.97 -14.99
C SER A 161 -8.85 18.25 -16.21
N LEU A 162 -9.41 18.53 -17.39
CA LEU A 162 -8.96 17.91 -18.65
C LEU A 162 -7.90 18.78 -19.33
N GLY A 163 -6.78 18.19 -19.75
CA GLY A 163 -5.92 18.76 -20.78
C GLY A 163 -4.41 18.56 -20.59
N VAL A 164 -3.90 18.56 -19.37
CA VAL A 164 -2.47 18.37 -19.05
C VAL A 164 -2.37 17.47 -17.83
N THR A 165 -1.42 16.53 -17.83
CA THR A 165 -1.13 15.72 -16.65
C THR A 165 -0.83 16.63 -15.46
N GLU A 166 -1.66 16.52 -14.42
CA GLU A 166 -1.56 17.36 -13.24
C GLU A 166 -0.23 17.10 -12.49
N THR A 167 0.41 18.17 -12.02
CA THR A 167 1.68 18.09 -11.28
C THR A 167 1.54 17.23 -10.02
N SER A 168 0.38 17.29 -9.35
CA SER A 168 0.09 16.50 -8.16
C SER A 168 0.11 15.00 -8.44
N ASP A 169 -0.38 14.57 -9.60
CA ASP A 169 -0.37 13.15 -10.00
C ASP A 169 1.06 12.66 -10.25
N LEU A 170 1.91 13.50 -10.85
CA LEU A 170 3.34 13.19 -11.03
C LEU A 170 4.07 13.11 -9.69
N GLU A 171 3.80 14.02 -8.76
CA GLU A 171 4.35 14.01 -7.40
C GLU A 171 3.92 12.75 -6.63
N TYR A 172 2.64 12.37 -6.74
CA TYR A 172 2.14 11.12 -6.18
C TYR A 172 2.90 9.91 -6.73
N LEU A 173 3.06 9.81 -8.05
CA LEU A 173 3.79 8.70 -8.66
C LEU A 173 5.25 8.66 -8.17
N ALA A 174 5.93 9.81 -8.13
CA ALA A 174 7.30 9.89 -7.65
C ALA A 174 7.40 9.47 -6.17
N LYS A 175 6.48 9.94 -5.31
CA LYS A 175 6.38 9.58 -3.90
C LYS A 175 6.06 8.10 -3.69
N ALA A 176 5.16 7.54 -4.48
CA ALA A 176 4.79 6.13 -4.41
C ALA A 176 5.96 5.24 -4.82
N GLN A 177 6.70 5.61 -5.88
CA GLN A 177 7.91 4.89 -6.30
C GLN A 177 9.00 4.96 -5.22
N SER A 178 9.28 6.13 -4.65
CA SER A 178 10.28 6.25 -3.59
C SER A 178 9.88 5.47 -2.33
N SER A 179 8.61 5.55 -1.93
CA SER A 179 8.07 4.78 -0.81
C SER A 179 8.17 3.27 -1.03
N GLN A 180 7.97 2.79 -2.25
CA GLN A 180 8.09 1.37 -2.59
C GLN A 180 9.54 0.89 -2.50
N VAL A 181 10.49 1.68 -3.00
CA VAL A 181 11.93 1.36 -2.90
C VAL A 181 12.37 1.30 -1.44
N ILE A 182 11.96 2.28 -0.62
CA ILE A 182 12.29 2.29 0.82
C ILE A 182 11.68 1.07 1.51
N HIS A 183 10.43 0.71 1.20
CA HIS A 183 9.78 -0.47 1.76
C HIS A 183 10.57 -1.76 1.45
N GLN A 184 10.98 -1.94 0.19
CA GLN A 184 11.79 -3.09 -0.25
C GLN A 184 13.16 -3.13 0.45
N GLU A 185 13.77 -1.98 0.69
CA GLU A 185 15.04 -1.90 1.43
C GLU A 185 14.86 -2.32 2.89
N VAL A 186 13.83 -1.82 3.57
CA VAL A 186 13.55 -2.19 4.97
C VAL A 186 13.18 -3.67 5.07
N GLU A 187 12.45 -4.21 4.11
CA GLU A 187 12.17 -5.65 4.02
C GLU A 187 13.47 -6.48 3.95
N GLN A 188 14.45 -6.06 3.13
CA GLN A 188 15.76 -6.71 3.07
C GLN A 188 16.54 -6.60 4.39
N VAL A 189 16.45 -5.47 5.09
CA VAL A 189 17.07 -5.28 6.41
C VAL A 189 16.44 -6.22 7.45
N VAL A 190 15.11 -6.36 7.46
CA VAL A 190 14.40 -7.31 8.34
C VAL A 190 14.80 -8.75 8.02
N ALA A 191 14.84 -9.12 6.74
CA ALA A 191 15.29 -10.45 6.31
C ALA A 191 16.73 -10.73 6.79
N ARG A 192 17.63 -9.76 6.61
CA ARG A 192 19.02 -9.86 7.07
C ARG A 192 19.13 -10.05 8.58
N ALA A 193 18.34 -9.31 9.36
CA ALA A 193 18.30 -9.48 10.81
C ALA A 193 17.83 -10.88 11.21
N GLY A 194 16.89 -11.47 10.46
CA GLY A 194 16.47 -12.86 10.61
C GLY A 194 17.59 -13.88 10.37
N ASP A 195 18.38 -13.69 9.31
CA ASP A 195 19.54 -14.54 9.03
C ASP A 195 20.58 -14.45 10.15
N ASP A 196 20.88 -13.23 10.61
CA ASP A 196 21.83 -12.97 11.69
C ASP A 196 21.38 -13.62 13.00
N LEU A 197 20.10 -13.52 13.33
CA LEU A 197 19.50 -14.22 14.47
C LEU A 197 19.60 -15.74 14.32
N GLY A 198 19.36 -16.27 13.11
CA GLY A 198 19.57 -17.68 12.79
C GLY A 198 21.00 -18.14 13.10
N ARG A 199 22.00 -17.35 12.69
CA ARG A 199 23.42 -17.60 13.00
C ARG A 199 23.70 -17.52 14.50
N ALA A 200 23.09 -16.58 15.21
CA ALA A 200 23.24 -16.45 16.66
C ALA A 200 22.67 -17.65 17.41
N ARG A 201 21.51 -18.18 16.99
CA ARG A 201 20.95 -19.43 17.55
C ARG A 201 21.88 -20.62 17.35
N LEU A 202 22.44 -20.78 16.15
CA LEU A 202 23.40 -21.86 15.86
C LEU A 202 24.66 -21.78 16.73
N ALA A 203 25.09 -20.58 17.09
CA ALA A 203 26.22 -20.34 18.00
C ALA A 203 25.85 -20.45 19.50
N GLY A 204 24.58 -20.70 19.84
CA GLY A 204 24.10 -20.67 21.23
C GLY A 204 24.11 -19.28 21.86
N ALA A 205 24.16 -18.22 21.06
CA ALA A 205 24.36 -16.84 21.47
C ALA A 205 23.05 -16.03 21.44
N VAL A 206 22.04 -16.48 22.20
CA VAL A 206 20.72 -15.85 22.21
C VAL A 206 20.63 -14.80 23.32
N TRP A 207 20.59 -13.53 22.94
CA TRP A 207 20.45 -12.42 23.88
C TRP A 207 18.98 -12.01 24.04
N ARG A 208 18.68 -11.30 25.15
CA ARG A 208 17.44 -10.55 25.33
C ARG A 208 17.78 -9.08 25.37
N MET A 209 17.00 -8.27 24.68
CA MET A 209 17.23 -6.83 24.57
C MET A 209 16.06 -6.08 25.21
N VAL A 210 16.38 -4.97 25.88
CA VAL A 210 15.39 -3.99 26.29
C VAL A 210 15.20 -2.99 25.16
N ASP A 211 13.98 -2.91 24.63
CA ASP A 211 13.60 -1.94 23.62
C ASP A 211 12.36 -1.14 24.06
N LEU A 212 12.30 0.12 23.62
CA LEU A 212 11.20 1.02 23.97
C LEU A 212 9.90 0.57 23.31
N SER A 213 9.97 -0.02 22.11
CA SER A 213 8.80 -0.51 21.36
C SER A 213 8.05 -1.63 22.10
N THR A 214 8.72 -2.32 23.03
CA THR A 214 8.15 -3.39 23.85
C THR A 214 7.87 -2.98 25.29
N GLY A 215 7.77 -1.67 25.56
CA GLY A 215 7.44 -1.15 26.90
C GLY A 215 8.57 -1.29 27.93
N GLY A 216 9.83 -1.31 27.49
CA GLY A 216 11.00 -1.25 28.38
C GLY A 216 11.32 -2.54 29.15
N SER A 217 10.63 -3.65 28.85
CA SER A 217 10.97 -4.98 29.36
C SER A 217 12.01 -5.66 28.48
N ALA A 218 12.80 -6.59 29.05
CA ALA A 218 13.75 -7.39 28.28
C ALA A 218 13.02 -8.47 27.47
N VAL A 219 13.09 -8.38 26.15
CA VAL A 219 12.39 -9.23 25.19
C VAL A 219 13.39 -10.05 24.35
N SER A 220 12.97 -11.20 23.81
CA SER A 220 13.82 -12.02 22.93
C SER A 220 14.01 -11.34 21.56
N LEU A 221 15.15 -11.61 20.91
CA LEU A 221 15.42 -11.12 19.56
C LEU A 221 14.39 -11.60 18.53
N ASP A 222 13.85 -12.81 18.70
CA ASP A 222 12.75 -13.34 17.87
C ASP A 222 11.49 -12.49 17.94
N GLU A 223 11.14 -12.06 19.14
CA GLU A 223 9.94 -11.25 19.37
C GLU A 223 10.14 -9.84 18.83
N LEU A 224 11.34 -9.27 18.97
CA LEU A 224 11.67 -7.99 18.34
C LEU A 224 11.63 -8.09 16.80
N LEU A 225 12.11 -9.18 16.21
CA LEU A 225 12.02 -9.40 14.76
C LEU A 225 10.56 -9.52 14.30
N ARG A 226 9.71 -10.18 15.09
CA ARG A 226 8.26 -10.25 14.84
C ARG A 226 7.63 -8.85 14.88
N VAL A 227 7.98 -8.02 15.87
CA VAL A 227 7.51 -6.63 15.97
C VAL A 227 7.99 -5.81 14.77
N ALA A 228 9.25 -5.95 14.35
CA ALA A 228 9.77 -5.28 13.15
C ALA A 228 8.98 -5.66 11.90
N GLY A 229 8.65 -6.94 11.73
CA GLY A 229 7.80 -7.41 10.63
C GLY A 229 6.37 -6.84 10.68
N GLN A 230 5.77 -6.71 11.87
CA GLN A 230 4.48 -6.03 12.03
C GLN A 230 4.57 -4.56 11.65
N LYS A 231 5.62 -3.87 12.09
CA LYS A 231 5.87 -2.46 11.77
C LYS A 231 6.03 -2.23 10.27
N LEU A 232 6.74 -3.14 9.59
CA LEU A 232 6.87 -3.13 8.13
C LEU A 232 5.50 -3.25 7.44
N GLN A 233 4.63 -4.16 7.89
CA GLN A 233 3.28 -4.34 7.33
C GLN A 233 2.39 -3.11 7.52
N THR A 234 2.44 -2.49 8.71
CA THR A 234 1.70 -1.26 9.01
C THR A 234 2.29 -0.01 8.34
N GLY A 235 3.46 -0.12 7.69
CA GLY A 235 4.12 1.01 7.02
C GLY A 235 4.94 1.93 7.93
N ASP A 236 5.18 1.53 9.18
CA ASP A 236 6.06 2.25 10.11
C ASP A 236 7.51 1.82 9.85
N LEU A 237 8.02 2.25 8.68
CA LEU A 237 9.28 1.78 8.10
C LEU A 237 10.49 2.16 8.95
N ASP A 238 10.50 3.36 9.53
CA ASP A 238 11.59 3.84 10.39
C ASP A 238 11.73 2.97 11.64
N GLU A 239 10.61 2.64 12.28
CA GLU A 239 10.59 1.81 13.48
C GLU A 239 10.93 0.34 13.15
N ALA A 240 10.41 -0.18 12.04
CA ALA A 240 10.76 -1.52 11.54
C ALA A 240 12.27 -1.64 11.31
N MET A 241 12.87 -0.67 10.60
CA MET A 241 14.29 -0.62 10.30
C MET A 241 15.12 -0.51 11.58
N ARG A 242 14.76 0.39 12.50
CA ARG A 242 15.45 0.58 13.77
C ARG A 242 15.52 -0.70 14.59
N ILE A 243 14.38 -1.40 14.72
CA ILE A 243 14.31 -2.66 15.48
C ILE A 243 15.13 -3.75 14.79
N ALA A 244 15.00 -3.90 13.46
CA ALA A 244 15.74 -4.90 12.70
C ALA A 244 17.26 -4.71 12.81
N LEU A 245 17.75 -3.48 12.69
CA LEU A 245 19.18 -3.16 12.85
C LEU A 245 19.68 -3.53 14.26
N ARG A 246 18.91 -3.20 15.30
CA ARG A 246 19.25 -3.59 16.68
C ARG A 246 19.29 -5.10 16.87
N VAL A 247 18.34 -5.83 16.27
CA VAL A 247 18.31 -7.30 16.32
C VAL A 247 19.53 -7.90 15.63
N SER A 248 19.89 -7.41 14.44
CA SER A 248 21.10 -7.82 13.71
C SER A 248 22.36 -7.55 14.53
N GLU A 249 22.52 -6.33 15.05
CA GLU A 249 23.69 -5.94 15.86
C GLU A 249 23.85 -6.83 17.10
N ALA A 250 22.78 -7.03 17.87
CA ALA A 250 22.83 -7.90 19.05
C ALA A 250 23.13 -9.35 18.71
N SER A 251 22.63 -9.85 17.58
CA SER A 251 22.93 -11.20 17.10
C SER A 251 24.42 -11.34 16.79
N ILE A 252 25.00 -10.35 16.10
CA ILE A 252 26.43 -10.33 15.76
C ILE A 252 27.30 -10.25 17.02
N LEU A 253 27.00 -9.31 17.92
CA LEU A 253 27.73 -9.15 19.18
C LEU A 253 27.64 -10.39 20.07
N GLY A 254 26.48 -11.05 20.10
CA GLY A 254 26.30 -12.32 20.80
C GLY A 254 27.24 -13.40 20.27
N ILE A 255 27.33 -13.54 18.94
CA ILE A 255 28.22 -14.52 18.30
C ILE A 255 29.69 -14.22 18.65
N GLU A 256 30.11 -12.96 18.55
CA GLU A 256 31.48 -12.55 18.88
C GLU A 256 31.84 -12.83 20.35
N GLN A 257 30.91 -12.53 21.26
CA GLN A 257 31.07 -12.83 22.67
C GLN A 257 31.20 -14.33 22.92
N ALA A 258 30.33 -15.16 22.33
CA ALA A 258 30.40 -16.61 22.46
C ALA A 258 31.73 -17.18 21.96
N GLN A 259 32.23 -16.68 20.83
CA GLN A 259 33.54 -17.05 20.29
C GLN A 259 34.69 -16.65 21.22
N SER A 260 34.65 -15.43 21.78
CA SER A 260 35.63 -14.96 22.75
C SER A 260 35.70 -15.85 23.99
N GLN A 261 34.54 -16.19 24.56
CA GLN A 261 34.45 -17.07 25.73
C GLN A 261 35.00 -18.47 25.45
N SER A 262 34.74 -19.02 24.26
CA SER A 262 35.28 -20.33 23.86
C SER A 262 36.81 -20.38 23.79
N ARG A 263 37.46 -19.23 23.61
CA ARG A 263 38.92 -19.09 23.50
C ARG A 263 39.58 -18.62 24.81
N ALA A 264 38.79 -18.26 25.81
CA ALA A 264 39.31 -17.79 27.09
C ALA A 264 39.98 -18.95 27.86
N ARG A 265 41.17 -18.69 28.42
CA ARG A 265 41.88 -19.64 29.29
C ARG A 265 41.70 -19.23 30.76
N PRO A 266 41.54 -20.19 31.69
CA PRO A 266 41.54 -19.87 33.11
C PRO A 266 42.87 -19.21 33.52
N SER A 267 42.78 -18.06 34.18
CA SER A 267 43.94 -17.42 34.81
C SER A 267 43.92 -17.80 36.29
N TYR A 268 44.93 -18.54 36.73
CA TYR A 268 45.16 -18.82 38.15
C TYR A 268 46.24 -17.85 38.63
N ASN A 269 45.86 -16.93 39.52
CA ASN A 269 46.79 -16.03 40.22
C ASN A 269 47.23 -16.67 41.54
#